data_AF-A0A957WXG5-F1
#
_entry.id   AF-A0A957WXG5-F1
#
_cell.length_a   1.000
_cell.length_b   1.000
_cell.length_c   1.000
_cell.angle_alpha   90.00
_cell.angle_beta   90.00
_cell.angle_gamma   90.00
#
_symmetry.space_group_name_H-M   'P 1'
#
loop_
_entity.id
_entity.type
_entity.pdbx_description
1 polymer ?
#
loop_
_entity_poly.entity_id
_entity_poly.type
_entity_poly.pdbx_seq_one_letter_code
_entity_poly.pdbx_strand_id
1 'polypeptide(L)' 'MTKIRAAVVQNAPVAFDTGATMTKVATLVAQAATQGAQLAVFPEAFVGG' A
#
# COMPACT_ATOMS: atom_id res chain seq x y z
N MET A 1 -22.96 10.22 9.38
CA MET A 1 -21.67 10.08 8.65
C MET A 1 -21.20 8.65 8.77
N THR A 2 -20.76 8.05 7.66
CA THR A 2 -20.18 6.70 7.64
C THR A 2 -18.72 6.78 8.10
N LYS A 3 -18.28 5.95 9.05
CA LYS A 3 -16.87 5.86 9.43
C LYS A 3 -16.11 5.03 8.40
N ILE A 4 -14.93 5.49 8.01
CA ILE A 4 -13.98 4.75 7.16
C ILE A 4 -12.74 4.46 8.00
N ARG A 5 -12.27 3.21 7.97
CA ARG A 5 -10.94 2.87 8.47
C ARG A 5 -9.94 2.94 7.32
N ALA A 6 -8.91 3.76 7.45
CA ALA A 6 -7.84 3.88 6.46
C ALA A 6 -6.50 3.39 7.05
N ALA A 7 -5.60 2.94 6.18
CA ALA A 7 -4.23 2.56 6.49
C ALA A 7 -3.26 3.51 5.76
N VAL A 8 -2.30 4.07 6.51
CA VAL A 8 -1.18 4.82 5.95
C VAL A 8 0.01 3.87 5.88
N VAL A 9 0.41 3.50 4.67
CA VAL A 9 1.50 2.56 4.46
C VAL A 9 2.82 3.32 4.47
N GLN A 10 3.65 3.09 5.47
CA GLN A 10 4.99 3.65 5.56
C GLN A 10 6.03 2.59 5.13
N ASN A 11 6.40 2.61 3.85
CA ASN A 11 7.37 1.67 3.28
C ASN A 11 8.11 2.32 2.10
N ALA A 12 9.02 1.59 1.45
CA ALA A 12 9.73 2.00 0.23
C ALA A 12 9.45 1.03 -0.94
N PRO A 13 9.57 1.46 -2.21
CA PRO A 13 9.58 0.56 -3.37
C PRO A 13 10.73 -0.45 -3.32
N VAL A 14 10.67 -1.44 -4.21
CA VAL A 14 11.85 -2.22 -4.58
C VAL A 14 12.60 -1.43 -5.65
N ALA A 15 13.83 -1.01 -5.34
CA ALA A 15 14.59 -0.11 -6.21
C ALA A 15 14.78 -0.70 -7.62
N PHE A 16 14.42 0.08 -8.64
CA PHE A 16 14.53 -0.27 -10.06
C PHE A 16 13.76 -1.53 -10.49
N ASP A 17 12.80 -1.99 -9.68
CA ASP A 17 11.98 -3.16 -9.98
C ASP A 17 10.49 -2.87 -9.73
N THR A 18 9.81 -2.41 -10.77
CA THR A 18 8.37 -2.16 -10.75
C THR A 18 7.56 -3.43 -10.49
N GLY A 19 8.01 -4.59 -10.99
CA GLY A 19 7.29 -5.86 -10.83
C GLY A 19 7.30 -6.35 -9.38
N ALA A 20 8.48 -6.33 -8.76
CA ALA A 20 8.62 -6.64 -7.34
C ALA A 20 7.90 -5.61 -6.46
N THR A 21 7.92 -4.33 -6.85
CA THR A 21 7.17 -3.28 -6.17
C THR A 21 5.65 -3.52 -6.23
N MET A 22 5.11 -3.92 -7.38
CA MET A 22 3.68 -4.25 -7.50
C MET A 22 3.28 -5.47 -6.65
N THR A 23 4.15 -6.49 -6.58
CA THR A 23 3.95 -7.64 -5.68
C THR A 23 3.92 -7.20 -4.21
N LYS A 24 4.80 -6.28 -3.84
CA LYS A 24 4.85 -5.68 -2.50
C LYS A 24 3.59 -4.86 -2.20
N VAL A 25 3.11 -4.05 -3.15
CA VAL A 25 1.84 -3.31 -3.01
C VAL A 25 0.69 -4.27 -2.74
N ALA A 26 0.54 -5.36 -3.51
CA ALA A 26 -0.51 -6.34 -3.31
C ALA A 26 -0.47 -6.95 -1.89
N THR A 27 0.73 -7.26 -1.40
CA THR A 27 0.94 -7.78 -0.05
C THR A 27 0.53 -6.77 1.03
N LEU A 28 0.95 -5.50 0.89
CA LEU A 28 0.65 -4.43 1.84
C LEU A 28 -0.84 -4.08 1.87
N VAL A 29 -1.51 -4.07 0.70
CA VAL A 29 -2.97 -3.90 0.61
C VAL A 29 -3.70 -5.03 1.31
N ALA A 30 -3.28 -6.29 1.09
CA ALA A 30 -3.87 -7.44 1.77
C ALA A 30 -3.72 -7.33 3.30
N GLN A 31 -2.53 -6.93 3.79
CA GLN A 31 -2.29 -6.68 5.22
C GLN A 31 -3.15 -5.55 5.80
N ALA A 32 -3.39 -4.47 5.04
CA ALA A 32 -4.30 -3.41 5.46
C ALA A 32 -5.76 -3.91 5.51
N ALA A 33 -6.16 -4.72 4.53
CA ALA A 33 -7.49 -5.31 4.47
C ALA A 33 -7.75 -6.30 5.61
N THR A 34 -6.78 -7.14 6.01
CA THR A 34 -6.93 -8.02 7.20
C THR A 34 -7.09 -7.23 8.49
N GLN A 35 -6.57 -6.00 8.53
CA GLN A 35 -6.82 -5.04 9.60
C GLN A 35 -8.13 -4.25 9.38
N GLY A 36 -8.99 -4.61 8.43
CA GLY A 36 -10.28 -3.93 8.21
C GLY A 36 -10.16 -2.51 7.65
N ALA A 37 -9.02 -2.13 7.07
CA ALA A 37 -8.91 -0.90 6.32
C ALA A 37 -9.69 -1.00 4.99
N GLN A 38 -10.37 0.08 4.63
CA GLN A 38 -11.15 0.23 3.39
C GLN A 38 -10.40 1.12 2.37
N LEU A 39 -9.35 1.80 2.82
CA LEU A 39 -8.46 2.62 2.00
C LEU A 39 -7.03 2.43 2.50
N ALA A 40 -6.11 2.11 1.59
CA ALA A 40 -4.67 2.12 1.87
C ALA A 40 -4.02 3.21 1.02
N VAL A 41 -3.24 4.09 1.65
CA VAL A 41 -2.48 5.13 0.94
C VAL A 41 -0.98 4.84 1.04
N PHE A 42 -0.27 5.17 -0.03
CA PHE A 42 1.17 4.94 -0.18
C PHE A 42 1.90 6.29 -0.34
N PRO A 43 3.22 6.33 -0.10
CA PRO A 43 4.04 7.48 -0.47
C PRO A 43 3.90 7.84 -1.95
N GLU A 44 4.21 9.09 -2.28
CA GLU A 44 4.28 9.54 -3.67
C GLU A 44 5.23 8.65 -4.48
N ALA A 45 4.87 8.40 -5.73
CA ALA A 45 5.65 7.63 -6.70
C ALA A 45 6.04 6.20 -6.28
N PHE A 46 5.34 5.60 -5.30
CA PHE A 46 5.68 4.29 -4.74
C PHE A 46 5.86 3.14 -5.76
N VAL A 47 5.27 3.20 -6.96
CA VAL A 47 5.43 2.14 -7.99
C VAL A 47 6.63 2.39 -8.91
N GLY A 48 6.95 3.66 -9.18
CA GLY A 48 7.99 4.08 -10.12
C GLY A 48 9.30 4.49 -9.46
N GLY A 49 9.28 4.79 -8.16
CA GLY A 49 10.30 5.61 -7.50
C GLY A 49 9.95 7.09 -7.57
#